data_AF-X0XKC3-F1
#
_entry.id   AF-X0XKC3-F1
#
_cell.length_a   1.000
_cell.length_b   1.000
_cell.length_c   1.000
_cell.angle_alpha   90.00
_cell.angle_beta   90.00
_cell.angle_gamma   90.00
#
_symmetry.space_group_name_H-M   'P 1'
#
loop_
_entity.id
_entity.type
_entity.pdbx_description
1 polymer ?
#
loop_
_entity_poly.entity_id
_entity_poly.type
_entity_poly.pdbx_seq_one_letter_code
_entity_poly.pdbx_strand_id
1 'polypeptide(L)'
;KAGRKMAEGKETRAKMQVITGLIGNIKFRVLANYLRAVILRSDYLSLNLMHHDMMMIGSMHFMDPYNFDLERVQRCIIHYATPDGRLIPFCTMNNIYREKVERQFAQPITPDRLTPLYDVEAFVERIRSEESSRRELKEPIETPQTIRIERDG
;
A
#
# COMPACT_ATOMS: atom_id res chain seq x y z
N LYS A 1 8.72 -27.41 -7.82
CA LYS A 1 8.59 -28.79 -7.24
C LYS A 1 7.17 -29.11 -6.76
N ALA A 2 6.45 -28.22 -6.08
CA ALA A 2 5.07 -28.48 -5.62
C ALA A 2 4.06 -28.69 -6.76
N GLY A 3 4.13 -27.91 -7.85
CA GLY A 3 3.24 -28.05 -9.01
C GLY A 3 3.28 -29.42 -9.70
N ARG A 4 4.46 -30.07 -9.80
CA ARG A 4 4.57 -31.45 -10.31
C ARG A 4 3.86 -32.47 -9.43
N LYS A 5 3.92 -32.30 -8.10
CA LYS A 5 3.25 -33.20 -7.15
C LYS A 5 1.73 -33.03 -7.10
N MET A 6 1.21 -31.85 -7.47
CA MET A 6 -0.23 -31.64 -7.68
C MET A 6 -0.72 -32.36 -8.94
N ALA A 7 0.07 -32.35 -10.03
CA ALA A 7 -0.25 -33.07 -11.25
C ALA A 7 -0.24 -34.61 -11.09
N GLU A 8 0.54 -35.13 -10.14
CA GLU A 8 0.61 -36.56 -9.80
C GLU A 8 -0.50 -37.04 -8.82
N GLY A 9 -1.52 -36.23 -8.56
CA GLY A 9 -2.66 -36.59 -7.70
C GLY A 9 -2.36 -36.62 -6.19
N LYS A 10 -1.14 -36.26 -5.76
CA LYS A 10 -0.73 -36.22 -4.34
C LYS A 10 -1.01 -34.85 -3.72
N GLU A 11 -2.27 -34.44 -3.80
CA GLU A 11 -2.74 -33.08 -3.49
C GLU A 11 -2.44 -32.65 -2.04
N THR A 12 -2.66 -33.54 -1.07
CA THR A 12 -2.44 -33.28 0.37
C THR A 12 -0.97 -33.02 0.69
N ARG A 13 -0.05 -33.83 0.14
CA ARG A 13 1.40 -33.61 0.30
C ARG A 13 1.88 -32.34 -0.40
N ALA A 14 1.30 -32.01 -1.56
CA ALA A 14 1.65 -30.78 -2.26
C ALA A 14 1.20 -29.54 -1.49
N LYS A 15 -0.04 -29.53 -0.97
CA LYS A 15 -0.56 -28.46 -0.10
C LYS A 15 0.27 -28.32 1.18
N MET A 16 0.57 -29.43 1.86
CA MET A 16 1.43 -29.43 3.06
C MET A 16 2.82 -28.84 2.76
N GLN A 17 3.41 -29.16 1.61
CA GLN A 17 4.75 -28.69 1.24
C GLN A 17 4.77 -27.19 0.87
N VAL A 18 3.67 -26.66 0.34
CA VAL A 18 3.48 -25.23 0.09
C VAL A 18 3.29 -24.49 1.42
N ILE A 19 2.44 -24.98 2.31
CA ILE A 19 2.19 -24.39 3.63
C ILE A 19 3.48 -24.37 4.46
N THR A 20 4.20 -25.48 4.55
CA THR A 20 5.47 -25.54 5.31
C THR A 20 6.56 -24.67 4.69
N GLY A 21 6.63 -24.57 3.36
CA GLY A 21 7.55 -23.66 2.67
C GLY A 21 7.23 -22.17 2.89
N LEU A 22 5.95 -21.81 2.97
CA LEU A 22 5.49 -20.46 3.29
C LEU A 22 5.82 -20.11 4.76
N ILE A 23 5.48 -20.98 5.71
CA ILE A 23 5.73 -20.74 7.14
C ILE A 23 7.23 -20.61 7.45
N GLY A 24 8.08 -21.42 6.80
CA GLY A 24 9.54 -21.40 7.05
C GLY A 24 10.25 -20.18 6.46
N ASN A 25 9.79 -19.64 5.34
CA ASN A 25 10.47 -18.54 4.63
C ASN A 25 9.84 -17.16 4.86
N ILE A 26 8.59 -17.09 5.31
CA ILE A 26 8.02 -15.81 5.73
C ILE A 26 8.60 -15.47 7.10
N LYS A 27 9.46 -14.45 7.17
CA LYS A 27 9.90 -13.84 8.44
C LYS A 27 8.75 -13.08 9.09
N PHE A 28 7.69 -13.80 9.45
CA PHE A 28 6.45 -13.28 10.06
C PHE A 28 6.77 -12.43 11.29
N ARG A 29 7.89 -12.70 11.98
CA ARG A 29 8.37 -11.92 13.12
C ARG A 29 8.65 -10.44 12.82
N VAL A 30 9.20 -10.10 11.65
CA VAL A 30 9.49 -8.69 11.31
C VAL A 30 8.20 -7.95 10.99
N LEU A 31 7.38 -8.51 10.09
CA LEU A 31 6.09 -7.92 9.72
C LEU A 31 5.13 -7.83 10.93
N ALA A 32 5.09 -8.86 11.78
CA ALA A 32 4.27 -8.87 12.98
C ALA A 32 4.72 -7.85 14.03
N ASN A 33 5.99 -7.46 14.07
CA ASN A 33 6.45 -6.43 15.01
C ASN A 33 5.91 -5.05 14.62
N TYR A 34 5.96 -4.69 13.33
CA TYR A 34 5.38 -3.45 12.84
C TYR A 34 3.85 -3.44 12.94
N LEU A 35 3.18 -4.55 12.59
CA LEU A 35 1.73 -4.66 12.69
C LEU A 35 1.22 -4.69 14.14
N ARG A 36 1.97 -5.30 15.08
CA ARG A 36 1.59 -5.29 16.50
C ARG A 36 1.58 -3.88 17.07
N ALA A 37 2.56 -3.03 16.76
CA ALA A 37 2.58 -1.68 17.27
C ALA A 37 1.32 -0.89 16.86
N VAL A 38 0.91 -1.00 15.60
CA VAL A 38 -0.28 -0.33 15.06
C VAL A 38 -1.58 -0.89 15.64
N ILE A 39 -1.71 -2.22 15.72
CA ILE A 39 -2.94 -2.87 16.22
C ILE A 39 -3.11 -2.68 17.74
N LEU A 40 -2.00 -2.71 18.51
CA LEU A 40 -2.05 -2.67 19.97
C LEU A 40 -2.12 -1.24 20.51
N ARG A 41 -1.48 -0.27 19.85
CA ARG A 41 -1.44 1.13 20.31
C ARG A 41 -2.46 2.03 19.63
N SER A 42 -2.93 1.68 18.42
CA SER A 42 -3.90 2.45 17.64
C SER A 42 -3.60 3.97 17.60
N ASP A 43 -2.32 4.35 17.71
CA ASP A 43 -1.87 5.74 17.79
C ASP A 43 -1.34 6.22 16.44
N TYR A 44 -1.72 7.44 16.05
CA TYR A 44 -1.34 8.03 14.77
C TYR A 44 0.18 8.16 14.63
N LEU A 45 0.89 8.36 15.75
CA LEU A 45 2.35 8.55 15.72
C LEU A 45 3.12 7.25 15.42
N SER A 46 2.69 6.09 15.93
CA SER A 46 3.32 4.81 15.54
C SER A 46 3.00 4.46 14.09
N LEU A 47 1.79 4.79 13.62
CA LEU A 47 1.43 4.64 12.22
C LEU A 47 2.30 5.53 11.32
N ASN A 48 2.54 6.79 11.73
CA ASN A 48 3.38 7.73 10.99
C ASN A 48 4.83 7.24 10.86
N LEU A 49 5.43 6.75 11.95
CA LEU A 49 6.78 6.18 11.94
C LEU A 49 6.88 4.97 11.01
N MET A 50 5.93 4.02 11.13
CA MET A 50 5.86 2.87 10.23
C MET A 50 5.71 3.31 8.76
N HIS A 51 4.86 4.30 8.50
CA HIS A 51 4.62 4.80 7.14
C HIS A 51 5.88 5.43 6.53
N HIS A 52 6.65 6.20 7.31
CA HIS A 52 7.92 6.77 6.87
C HIS A 52 8.96 5.68 6.52
N ASP A 53 9.06 4.62 7.32
CA ASP A 53 9.98 3.51 7.05
C ASP A 53 9.57 2.66 5.82
N MET A 54 8.28 2.69 5.47
CA MET A 54 7.71 1.91 4.36
C MET A 54 7.55 2.72 3.06
N MET A 55 8.06 3.95 2.99
CA MET A 55 7.87 4.82 1.84
C MET A 55 8.69 4.34 0.63
N MET A 56 8.00 3.96 -0.45
CA MET A 56 8.62 3.61 -1.72
C MET A 56 8.72 4.85 -2.61
N ILE A 57 9.94 5.22 -3.01
CA ILE A 57 10.19 6.28 -3.98
C ILE A 57 10.50 5.63 -5.34
N GLY A 58 9.70 5.96 -6.35
CA GLY A 58 9.91 5.54 -7.72
C GLY A 58 9.90 6.74 -8.67
N SER A 59 10.82 6.77 -9.63
CA SER A 59 10.85 7.75 -10.71
C SER A 59 10.70 7.02 -12.04
N MET A 60 9.73 7.43 -12.85
CA MET A 60 9.49 6.84 -14.16
C MET A 60 8.73 7.82 -15.05
N HIS A 61 8.99 7.79 -16.36
CA HIS A 61 8.27 8.62 -17.32
C HIS A 61 6.81 8.18 -17.47
N PHE A 62 5.88 9.11 -17.66
CA PHE A 62 4.49 8.76 -17.95
C PHE A 62 4.39 8.25 -19.39
N MET A 63 3.76 7.09 -19.62
CA MET A 63 3.52 6.59 -20.98
C MET A 63 2.20 7.13 -21.53
N ASP A 64 2.24 7.54 -22.79
CA ASP A 64 1.12 7.93 -23.63
C ASP A 64 0.92 6.89 -24.77
N PRO A 65 -0.09 7.03 -25.64
CA PRO A 65 -0.32 6.07 -26.71
C PRO A 65 0.79 5.97 -27.77
N TYR A 66 1.65 6.99 -27.89
CA TYR A 66 2.74 7.04 -28.89
C TYR A 66 4.06 6.45 -28.39
N ASN A 67 4.23 6.25 -27.08
CA ASN A 67 5.44 5.66 -26.47
C ASN A 67 5.12 4.44 -25.57
N PHE A 68 4.02 3.75 -25.86
CA PHE A 68 3.50 2.67 -25.03
C PHE A 68 4.36 1.39 -25.10
N ASP A 69 4.98 1.02 -23.98
CA ASP A 69 5.83 -0.18 -23.85
C ASP A 69 5.15 -1.30 -23.04
N LEU A 70 4.93 -2.44 -23.69
CA LEU A 70 4.31 -3.62 -23.10
C LEU A 70 5.19 -4.32 -22.05
N GLU A 71 6.51 -4.36 -22.23
CA GLU A 71 7.42 -4.99 -21.27
C GLU A 71 7.40 -4.22 -19.94
N ARG A 72 7.34 -2.89 -20.03
CA ARG A 72 7.19 -2.03 -18.86
C ARG A 72 5.84 -2.20 -18.17
N VAL A 73 4.75 -2.39 -18.92
CA VAL A 73 3.43 -2.68 -18.34
C VAL A 73 3.44 -4.01 -17.57
N GLN A 74 4.11 -5.05 -18.09
CA GLN A 74 4.21 -6.35 -17.43
C GLN A 74 4.99 -6.30 -16.10
N ARG A 75 5.89 -5.32 -15.95
CA ARG A 75 6.71 -5.11 -14.74
C ARG A 75 6.26 -3.89 -13.92
N CYS A 76 5.05 -3.38 -14.15
CA CYS A 76 4.55 -2.21 -13.43
C CYS A 76 4.45 -2.50 -11.93
N ILE A 77 4.72 -1.50 -11.09
CA ILE A 77 4.59 -1.61 -9.63
C ILE A 77 3.38 -0.83 -9.09
N ILE A 78 2.74 -0.01 -9.93
CA ILE A 78 1.58 0.82 -9.57
C ILE A 78 0.35 0.30 -10.30
N HIS A 79 -0.67 -0.11 -9.55
CA HIS A 79 -1.89 -0.69 -10.10
C HIS A 79 -3.13 -0.06 -9.47
N TYR A 80 -4.16 0.12 -10.29
CA TYR A 80 -5.49 0.48 -9.83
C TYR A 80 -6.30 -0.78 -9.57
N ALA A 81 -6.87 -0.86 -8.37
CA ALA A 81 -7.92 -1.81 -8.07
C ALA A 81 -9.25 -1.25 -8.56
N THR A 82 -9.90 -1.99 -9.46
CA THR A 82 -11.22 -1.63 -9.99
C THR A 82 -12.33 -2.29 -9.17
N PRO A 83 -13.55 -1.71 -9.10
CA PRO A 83 -14.65 -2.28 -8.32
C PRO A 83 -15.06 -3.70 -8.72
N ASP A 84 -14.76 -4.12 -9.95
CA ASP A 84 -14.97 -5.48 -10.45
C ASP A 84 -13.81 -6.46 -10.15
N GLY A 85 -12.84 -6.03 -9.33
CA GLY A 85 -11.78 -6.88 -8.80
C GLY A 85 -10.55 -7.05 -9.70
N ARG A 86 -10.47 -6.33 -10.83
CA ARG A 86 -9.26 -6.34 -11.67
C ARG A 86 -8.20 -5.40 -11.09
N LEU A 87 -6.94 -5.83 -11.17
CA LEU A 87 -5.76 -4.99 -10.97
C LEU A 87 -5.23 -4.53 -12.33
N ILE A 88 -5.32 -3.23 -12.60
CA ILE A 88 -4.94 -2.66 -13.90
C ILE A 88 -3.68 -1.80 -13.72
N PRO A 89 -2.59 -2.07 -14.46
CA PRO A 89 -1.38 -1.24 -14.41
C PRO A 89 -1.67 0.23 -14.71
N PHE A 90 -0.95 1.12 -14.06
CA PHE A 90 -1.18 2.57 -14.10
C PHE A 90 -1.30 3.14 -15.53
N CYS A 91 -0.33 2.87 -16.40
CA CYS A 91 -0.32 3.43 -17.75
C CYS A 91 -1.46 2.88 -18.61
N THR A 92 -1.78 1.60 -18.45
CA THR A 92 -2.86 0.94 -19.19
C THR A 92 -4.23 1.43 -18.72
N MET A 93 -4.38 1.68 -17.42
CA MET A 93 -5.58 2.29 -16.88
C MET A 93 -5.79 3.67 -17.51
N ASN A 94 -4.78 4.54 -17.51
CA ASN A 94 -4.90 5.91 -17.99
C ASN A 94 -5.14 6.02 -19.50
N ASN A 95 -4.52 5.16 -20.32
CA ASN A 95 -4.59 5.28 -21.77
C ASN A 95 -5.70 4.43 -22.43
N ILE A 96 -6.17 3.36 -21.76
CA ILE A 96 -7.04 2.35 -22.41
C ILE A 96 -8.33 2.12 -21.63
N TYR A 97 -8.24 1.85 -20.33
CA TYR A 97 -9.38 1.31 -19.58
C TYR A 97 -10.20 2.35 -18.80
N ARG A 98 -9.65 3.54 -18.55
CA ARG A 98 -10.25 4.56 -17.69
C ARG A 98 -11.69 4.89 -18.08
N GLU A 99 -11.91 5.29 -19.33
CA GLU A 99 -13.23 5.74 -19.79
C GLU A 99 -14.29 4.64 -19.63
N LYS A 100 -13.94 3.39 -19.95
CA LYS A 100 -14.84 2.25 -19.79
C LYS A 100 -15.17 1.99 -18.31
N VAL A 101 -14.16 2.01 -17.44
CA VAL A 101 -14.35 1.76 -16.00
C VAL A 101 -15.16 2.90 -15.37
N GLU A 102 -14.82 4.16 -15.65
CA GLU A 102 -15.54 5.31 -15.13
C GLU A 102 -17.00 5.28 -15.60
N ARG A 103 -17.29 5.03 -16.88
CA ARG A 103 -18.69 4.90 -17.34
C ARG A 103 -19.46 3.78 -16.66
N GLN A 104 -18.81 2.68 -16.32
CA GLN A 104 -19.46 1.54 -15.67
C GLN A 104 -19.78 1.79 -14.20
N PHE A 105 -18.94 2.55 -13.49
CA PHE A 105 -19.02 2.71 -12.03
C PHE A 105 -19.26 4.15 -11.57
N ALA A 106 -19.43 5.10 -12.49
CA ALA A 106 -19.72 6.50 -12.15
C ALA A 106 -21.00 6.61 -11.32
N GLN A 107 -20.92 7.36 -10.23
CA GLN A 107 -22.08 7.74 -9.43
C GLN A 107 -22.40 9.22 -9.64
N PRO A 108 -23.69 9.60 -9.68
CA PRO A 108 -24.08 11.00 -9.76
C PRO A 108 -23.63 11.75 -8.52
N ILE A 109 -23.16 12.99 -8.72
CA ILE A 109 -22.83 13.91 -7.62
C ILE A 109 -24.16 14.36 -7.02
N THR A 110 -24.37 14.06 -5.75
CA THR A 110 -25.54 14.50 -4.99
C THR A 110 -25.10 15.47 -3.88
N PRO A 111 -25.95 16.43 -3.45
CA PRO A 111 -25.60 17.42 -2.44
C PRO A 111 -25.10 16.81 -1.11
N ASP A 112 -25.64 15.65 -0.73
CA ASP A 112 -25.24 14.84 0.43
C ASP A 112 -23.86 14.17 0.27
N ARG A 113 -23.31 14.13 -0.94
CA ARG A 113 -21.99 13.57 -1.28
C ARG A 113 -20.96 14.63 -1.65
N LEU A 114 -21.24 15.92 -1.43
CA LEU A 114 -20.19 16.93 -1.37
C LEU A 114 -19.41 16.74 -0.07
N THR A 115 -18.27 16.09 -0.18
CA THR A 115 -17.45 15.68 0.96
C THR A 115 -16.78 16.88 1.65
N PRO A 116 -16.63 16.77 2.98
CA PRO A 116 -15.41 16.16 3.49
C PRO A 116 -15.68 14.69 3.85
N LEU A 117 -14.82 13.79 3.38
CA LEU A 117 -14.96 12.32 3.50
C LEU A 117 -14.88 11.84 4.97
N TYR A 118 -14.50 12.74 5.87
CA TYR A 118 -14.34 12.55 7.30
C TYR A 118 -14.39 13.93 7.98
N ASP A 119 -14.70 13.96 9.28
CA ASP A 119 -14.61 15.17 10.10
C ASP A 119 -13.12 15.52 10.32
N VAL A 120 -12.64 16.52 9.60
CA VAL A 120 -11.22 16.91 9.59
C VAL A 120 -10.85 17.52 10.93
N GLU A 121 -11.74 18.34 11.50
CA GLU A 121 -11.56 18.99 12.78
C GLU A 121 -11.41 17.96 13.90
N ALA A 122 -12.33 17.00 13.98
CA ALA A 122 -12.27 15.94 14.99
C ALA A 122 -11.01 15.06 14.85
N PHE A 123 -10.56 14.81 13.63
CA PHE A 123 -9.32 14.07 13.38
C PHE A 123 -8.08 14.86 13.82
N VAL A 124 -8.01 16.15 13.51
CA VAL A 124 -6.90 17.03 13.92
C VAL A 124 -6.82 17.15 15.44
N GLU A 125 -7.96 17.31 16.12
CA GLU A 125 -8.00 17.39 17.59
C GLU A 125 -7.50 16.09 18.23
N ARG A 126 -7.86 14.93 17.66
CA ARG A 126 -7.31 13.65 18.11
C ARG A 126 -5.78 13.62 17.99
N ILE A 127 -5.22 13.97 16.84
CA ILE A 127 -3.76 14.00 16.62
C ILE A 127 -3.08 14.90 17.66
N ARG A 128 -3.62 16.10 17.89
CA ARG A 128 -3.09 17.04 18.89
C ARG A 128 -3.10 16.47 20.30
N SER A 129 -4.18 15.79 20.68
CA SER A 129 -4.30 15.14 21.98
C SER A 129 -3.27 14.01 22.16
N GLU A 130 -3.05 13.18 21.13
CA GLU A 130 -2.06 12.11 21.13
C GLU A 130 -0.63 12.65 21.23
N GLU A 131 -0.32 13.76 20.53
CA GLU A 131 0.97 14.44 20.63
C GLU A 131 1.24 15.00 22.04
N SER A 132 0.24 15.60 22.70
CA SER A 132 0.39 16.14 24.06
C SER A 132 0.69 15.02 25.06
N SER A 133 -0.08 13.92 25.03
CA SER A 133 0.13 12.78 25.92
C SER A 133 1.50 12.11 25.73
N ARG A 134 2.04 12.06 24.51
CA ARG A 134 3.40 11.52 24.25
C ARG A 134 4.53 12.48 24.65
N ARG A 135 4.36 13.80 24.51
CA ARG A 135 5.35 14.78 25.01
C ARG A 135 5.52 14.68 26.52
N GLU A 136 4.44 14.40 27.24
CA GLU A 136 4.45 14.17 28.69
C GLU A 136 5.19 12.86 29.08
N LEU A 137 5.23 11.86 28.20
CA LEU A 137 5.93 10.58 28.39
C LEU A 137 7.45 10.63 28.14
N LYS A 138 8.03 11.77 27.70
CA LYS A 138 9.48 11.95 27.46
C LYS A 138 10.16 10.88 26.59
N GLU A 139 9.46 10.20 25.68
CA GLU A 139 10.12 9.36 24.69
C GLU A 139 10.52 10.23 23.48
N PRO A 140 11.82 10.38 23.17
CA PRO A 140 12.25 11.23 22.08
C PRO A 140 11.78 10.64 20.74
N ILE A 141 11.23 11.51 19.89
CA ILE A 141 10.95 11.18 18.50
C ILE A 141 12.30 11.22 17.78
N GLU A 142 12.96 10.07 17.62
CA GLU A 142 14.00 9.94 16.59
C GLU A 142 13.29 9.99 15.24
N THR A 143 13.08 11.20 14.71
CA THR A 143 12.70 11.36 13.32
C THR A 143 13.81 10.75 12.46
N PRO A 144 13.48 9.86 11.50
CA PRO A 144 14.46 9.46 10.49
C PRO A 144 15.01 10.73 9.87
N GLN A 145 16.34 10.87 9.88
CA GLN A 145 17.03 12.05 9.38
C GLN A 145 16.41 12.52 8.08
N THR A 146 15.92 13.76 8.04
CA THR A 146 15.48 14.43 6.82
C THR A 146 16.57 14.21 5.79
N ILE A 147 16.23 13.59 4.65
CA ILE A 147 17.15 13.41 3.53
C ILE A 147 17.68 14.80 3.17
N ARG A 148 18.88 15.12 3.64
CA ARG A 148 19.64 16.26 3.15
C ARG A 148 20.01 15.90 1.73
N ILE A 149 19.26 16.42 0.77
CA ILE A 149 19.71 16.46 -0.62
C ILE A 149 20.90 17.40 -0.59
N GLU A 150 22.10 16.85 -0.44
CA GLU A 150 23.34 17.56 -0.71
C GLU A 150 23.26 18.00 -2.18
N ARG A 151 23.12 19.31 -2.38
CA ARG A 151 23.28 19.92 -3.69
C ARG A 151 24.78 19.99 -3.94
N ASP A 152 25.34 18.92 -4.46
CA ASP A 152 26.66 18.99 -5.07
C ASP A 152 26.49 19.76 -6.39
N GLY A 153 27.04 20.97 -6.40
CA GLY A 153 27.18 21.82 -7.58
C GLY A 153 28.51 21.62 -8.29
#